data_AF-A0AAD4HQL4-F1
#
_entry.id   AF-A0AAD4HQL4-F1
#
_cell.length_a   1.000
_cell.length_b   1.000
_cell.length_c   1.000
_cell.angle_alpha   90.00
_cell.angle_beta   90.00
_cell.angle_gamma   90.00
#
_symmetry.space_group_name_H-M   'P 1'
#
loop_
_entity.id
_entity.type
_entity.pdbx_description
1 polymer ?
#
loop_
_entity_poly.entity_id
_entity_poly.type
_entity_poly.pdbx_seq_one_letter_code
_entity_poly.pdbx_strand_id
1 'polypeptide(L)'
;AIKDEMVKLFREANVLYWAGSLLQFAYDFIDHCLYCSSEPPPFDIPHLCFVDAGLAVSYVQPPPTTSHQKSKVNIPQYGYLVEELISSNFLKYIHNMDCQPMLDPDKPGYEIAKFLACTQHI
;
A
#
# COMPACT_ATOMS: atom_id res chain seq x y z
N ALA A 1 -1.04 -20.99 -14.02
CA ALA A 1 -2.46 -21.29 -13.66
C ALA A 1 -2.86 -20.66 -12.33
N ILE A 2 -2.33 -21.07 -11.16
CA ILE A 2 -2.41 -20.28 -9.92
C ILE A 2 -1.02 -19.86 -9.42
N LYS A 3 -0.01 -20.68 -9.65
CA LYS A 3 1.37 -20.40 -9.23
C LYS A 3 1.88 -19.05 -9.78
N ASP A 4 1.62 -18.78 -11.06
CA ASP A 4 2.04 -17.53 -11.72
C ASP A 4 1.27 -16.31 -11.21
N GLU A 5 -0.01 -16.50 -10.86
CA GLU A 5 -0.87 -15.47 -10.27
C GLU A 5 -0.40 -15.14 -8.85
N MET A 6 -0.11 -16.16 -8.04
CA MET A 6 0.45 -16.00 -6.71
C MET A 6 1.78 -15.24 -6.74
N VAL A 7 2.67 -15.51 -7.71
CA VAL A 7 3.92 -14.76 -7.85
C VAL A 7 3.66 -13.27 -8.09
N LYS A 8 2.66 -12.91 -8.88
CA LYS A 8 2.26 -11.50 -9.09
C LYS A 8 1.69 -10.90 -7.81
N LEU A 9 0.77 -11.60 -7.14
CA LEU A 9 0.18 -11.15 -5.90
C LEU A 9 1.20 -10.94 -4.78
N PHE A 10 2.20 -11.82 -4.67
CA PHE A 10 3.32 -11.62 -3.73
C PHE A 10 4.14 -10.38 -4.07
N ARG A 11 4.33 -10.07 -5.36
CA ARG A 11 5.01 -8.83 -5.76
C ARG A 11 4.19 -7.61 -5.37
N GLU A 12 2.88 -7.60 -5.66
CA GLU A 12 2.01 -6.47 -5.29
C GLU A 12 1.94 -6.27 -3.76
N ALA A 13 1.80 -7.37 -2.99
CA ALA A 13 1.83 -7.30 -1.53
C ALA A 13 3.15 -6.74 -1.00
N ASN A 14 4.28 -7.13 -1.61
CA ASN A 14 5.59 -6.55 -1.26
C ASN A 14 5.67 -5.08 -1.66
N VAL A 15 5.09 -4.66 -2.78
CA VAL A 15 5.05 -3.24 -3.17
C VAL A 15 4.31 -2.42 -2.11
N LEU A 16 3.17 -2.90 -1.59
CA LEU A 16 2.46 -2.22 -0.51
C LEU A 16 3.29 -2.16 0.79
N TYR A 17 3.96 -3.25 1.15
CA TYR A 17 4.87 -3.27 2.30
C TYR A 17 6.00 -2.25 2.15
N TRP A 18 6.64 -2.20 0.97
CA TRP A 18 7.68 -1.23 0.68
C TRP A 18 7.15 0.20 0.67
N ALA A 19 5.96 0.44 0.13
CA ALA A 19 5.34 1.75 0.11
C ALA A 19 5.13 2.29 1.54
N GLY A 20 4.58 1.47 2.44
CA GLY A 20 4.46 1.79 3.86
C GLY A 20 5.82 2.07 4.53
N SER A 21 6.81 1.21 4.27
CA SER A 21 8.16 1.35 4.84
C SER A 21 8.88 2.61 4.35
N LEU A 22 8.73 2.97 3.08
CA LEU A 22 9.33 4.18 2.49
C LEU A 22 8.66 5.45 3.01
N LEU A 23 7.34 5.42 3.21
CA LEU A 23 6.64 6.54 3.84
C LEU A 23 7.07 6.72 5.30
N GLN A 24 7.25 5.63 6.06
CA GLN A 24 7.79 5.70 7.41
C GLN A 24 9.23 6.26 7.41
N PHE A 25 10.08 5.81 6.49
CA PHE A 25 11.42 6.37 6.32
C PHE A 25 11.40 7.88 6.05
N ALA A 26 10.47 8.35 5.21
CA ALA A 26 10.30 9.77 4.96
C ALA A 26 9.89 10.54 6.22
N TYR A 27 9.00 9.99 7.06
CA TYR A 27 8.65 10.58 8.34
C TYR A 27 9.83 10.64 9.31
N ASP A 28 10.59 9.54 9.45
CA ASP A 28 11.77 9.50 10.30
C ASP A 28 12.82 10.55 9.87
N PHE A 29 12.99 10.74 8.56
CA PHE A 29 13.84 11.78 8.00
C PHE A 29 13.34 13.19 8.34
N ILE A 30 12.04 13.44 8.17
CA ILE A 30 11.41 14.73 8.50
C ILE A 30 11.57 15.03 9.99
N ASP A 31 11.28 14.07 10.87
CA ASP A 31 11.41 14.22 12.32
C ASP A 31 12.85 14.55 12.73
N HIS A 32 13.84 13.92 12.08
CA HIS A 32 15.24 14.26 12.28
C HIS A 32 15.55 15.72 11.88
N CYS A 33 15.04 16.17 10.73
CA CYS A 33 15.21 17.56 10.29
C CYS A 33 14.54 18.56 11.26
N LEU A 34 13.34 18.24 11.74
CA LEU A 34 12.62 19.07 12.70
C LEU A 34 13.35 19.16 14.04
N TYR A 35 13.88 18.04 14.54
CA TYR A 35 14.69 18.01 15.76
C TYR A 35 15.95 18.88 15.65
N CYS A 36 16.56 18.94 14.46
CA CYS A 36 17.75 19.75 14.20
C CYS A 36 17.43 21.24 13.94
N SER A 37 16.17 21.59 13.72
CA SER A 37 15.75 22.96 13.41
C SER A 37 15.58 23.80 14.67
N SER A 38 16.02 25.06 14.63
CA SER A 38 15.72 26.06 15.67
C SER A 38 14.35 26.70 15.51
N GLU A 39 13.70 26.52 14.36
CA GLU A 39 12.41 27.11 14.03
C GLU A 39 11.36 26.02 13.76
N PRO A 40 10.09 26.24 14.16
CA PRO A 40 9.01 25.32 13.83
C PRO A 40 8.72 25.31 12.32
N PRO A 41 8.12 24.24 11.78
CA PRO A 41 7.76 24.21 10.37
C PRO A 41 6.73 25.31 10.06
N PRO A 42 6.84 26.00 8.91
CA PRO A 42 5.94 27.10 8.57
C PRO A 42 4.56 26.63 8.08
N PHE A 43 4.31 25.33 8.06
CA PHE A 43 3.06 24.69 7.64
C PHE A 43 2.85 23.37 8.40
N ASP A 44 1.61 22.91 8.44
CA ASP A 44 1.26 21.60 8.98
C ASP A 44 1.73 20.49 8.05
N ILE A 45 2.54 19.56 8.57
CA ILE A 45 3.04 18.42 7.79
C ILE A 45 1.95 17.35 7.74
N PRO A 46 1.52 16.91 6.54
CA PRO A 46 0.53 15.85 6.42
C PRO A 46 1.03 14.52 7.01
N HIS A 47 0.20 13.89 7.83
CA HIS A 47 0.43 12.56 8.38
C HIS A 47 -0.52 11.57 7.69
N LEU A 48 0.05 10.74 6.82
CA LEU A 48 -0.64 9.81 5.94
C LEU A 48 -0.21 8.38 6.29
N CYS A 49 -1.03 7.41 5.90
CA CYS A 49 -0.69 5.99 5.99
C CYS A 49 -1.20 5.27 4.75
N PHE A 50 -0.55 4.15 4.41
CA PHE A 50 -1.15 3.16 3.52
C PHE A 50 -2.13 2.31 4.31
N VAL A 51 -3.20 1.86 3.66
CA VAL A 51 -4.14 0.90 4.25
C VAL A 51 -3.46 -0.42 4.51
N ASP A 52 -3.93 -1.15 5.53
CA ASP A 52 -3.47 -2.52 5.73
C ASP A 52 -3.93 -3.40 4.56
N ALA A 53 -3.04 -4.30 4.15
CA ALA A 53 -3.29 -5.21 3.05
C ALA A 53 -2.75 -6.62 3.33
N GLY A 54 -3.36 -7.62 2.71
CA GLY A 54 -2.99 -9.01 2.91
C GLY A 54 -3.32 -9.89 1.71
N LEU A 55 -2.76 -11.10 1.73
CA LEU A 55 -3.06 -12.13 0.74
C LEU A 55 -4.09 -13.11 1.27
N ALA A 56 -5.22 -13.23 0.58
CA ALA A 56 -6.22 -14.26 0.83
C ALA A 56 -6.09 -15.36 -0.23
N VAL A 57 -6.04 -16.62 0.19
CA VAL A 57 -5.97 -17.78 -0.70
C VAL A 57 -7.19 -18.66 -0.49
N SER A 58 -7.95 -18.91 -1.55
CA SER A 58 -9.06 -19.85 -1.51
C SER A 58 -8.57 -21.26 -1.84
N TYR A 59 -9.17 -22.25 -1.16
CA TYR A 59 -8.81 -23.66 -1.31
C TYR A 59 -10.05 -24.47 -1.67
N VAL A 60 -9.90 -25.41 -2.60
CA VAL A 60 -10.93 -26.41 -2.89
C VAL A 60 -10.61 -27.70 -2.16
N GLN A 61 -11.60 -28.22 -1.44
CA GLN A 61 -11.52 -29.58 -0.95
C GLN A 61 -11.84 -30.55 -2.10
N PRO A 62 -10.98 -31.55 -2.36
CA PRO A 62 -11.32 -32.60 -3.30
C PRO A 62 -12.56 -33.38 -2.79
N PRO A 63 -13.41 -33.89 -3.70
CA PRO A 63 -14.59 -34.64 -3.32
C PRO A 63 -14.23 -35.86 -2.46
N PRO A 64 -15.11 -36.30 -1.55
CA PRO A 64 -14.84 -37.43 -0.66
C PRO A 64 -14.66 -38.71 -1.49
N THR A 65 -13.44 -39.23 -1.59
CA THR A 65 -13.18 -40.54 -2.18
C THR A 65 -13.43 -41.63 -1.13
N THR A 66 -14.12 -42.69 -1.53
CA THR A 66 -14.61 -43.80 -0.69
C THR A 66 -13.52 -44.73 -0.11
N SER A 67 -12.24 -44.41 -0.27
CA SER A 67 -11.14 -45.19 0.31
C SER A 67 -10.52 -44.47 1.51
N HIS A 68 -10.52 -45.16 2.65
CA HIS A 68 -9.70 -44.79 3.79
C HIS A 68 -8.23 -44.69 3.36
N GLN A 69 -7.58 -43.57 3.68
CA GLN A 69 -6.19 -43.17 3.39
C GLN A 69 -5.96 -42.35 2.10
N LYS A 70 -5.85 -41.03 2.28
CA LYS A 70 -4.59 -40.25 2.13
C LYS A 70 -4.88 -38.81 2.58
N SER A 71 -3.88 -38.11 3.10
CA SER A 71 -3.99 -36.73 3.58
C SER A 71 -4.70 -35.85 2.55
N LYS A 72 -5.79 -35.17 2.96
CA LYS A 72 -6.50 -34.20 2.13
C LYS A 72 -5.59 -33.00 1.90
N VAL A 73 -4.82 -33.01 0.82
CA VAL A 73 -4.04 -31.83 0.42
C VAL A 73 -5.02 -30.85 -0.21
N ASN A 74 -5.29 -29.75 0.50
CA ASN A 74 -6.07 -28.64 -0.02
C ASN A 74 -5.33 -28.05 -1.23
N ILE A 75 -6.01 -27.95 -2.36
CA ILE A 75 -5.43 -27.37 -3.59
C ILE A 75 -5.83 -25.89 -3.61
N PRO A 76 -4.87 -24.94 -3.62
CA PRO A 76 -5.19 -23.54 -3.77
C PRO A 76 -5.83 -23.31 -5.15
N GLN A 77 -6.94 -22.56 -5.19
CA GLN A 77 -7.72 -22.32 -6.40
C GLN A 77 -7.61 -20.88 -6.89
N TYR A 78 -7.71 -19.90 -5.99
CA TYR A 78 -7.54 -18.48 -6.29
C TYR A 78 -6.74 -17.77 -5.21
N GLY A 79 -6.04 -16.71 -5.61
CA GLY A 79 -5.39 -15.76 -4.70
C GLY A 79 -6.00 -14.38 -4.87
N TYR A 80 -6.05 -13.60 -3.79
CA TYR A 80 -6.56 -12.24 -3.80
C TYR A 80 -5.64 -11.35 -2.95
N LEU A 81 -5.43 -10.13 -3.40
CA LEU A 81 -4.96 -9.04 -2.56
C LEU A 81 -6.21 -8.41 -1.94
N VAL A 82 -6.24 -8.32 -0.61
CA VAL A 82 -7.32 -7.71 0.14
C VAL A 82 -6.78 -6.50 0.90
N GLU A 83 -7.53 -5.42 0.94
CA GLU A 83 -7.15 -4.13 1.54
C GLU A 83 -8.28 -3.65 2.44
N GLU A 84 -7.96 -2.77 3.41
CA GLU A 84 -8.99 -2.12 4.21
C GLU A 84 -9.91 -1.24 3.36
N LEU A 85 -11.21 -1.31 3.66
CA LEU A 85 -12.21 -0.51 2.96
C LEU A 85 -12.16 0.95 3.43
N ILE A 86 -11.84 1.85 2.51
CA ILE A 86 -12.01 3.29 2.72
C ILE A 86 -13.45 3.68 2.37
N SER A 87 -14.21 4.18 3.34
CA SER A 87 -15.63 4.52 3.17
C SER A 87 -15.90 5.91 2.58
N SER A 88 -14.85 6.64 2.20
CA SER A 88 -14.92 8.00 1.65
C SER A 88 -14.61 8.04 0.16
N ASN A 89 -14.71 9.23 -0.44
CA ASN A 89 -14.39 9.41 -1.86
C ASN A 89 -12.89 9.22 -2.10
N PHE A 90 -12.57 8.45 -3.14
CA PHE A 90 -11.19 8.24 -3.58
C PHE A 90 -10.71 9.42 -4.45
N LEU A 91 -9.53 9.97 -4.12
CA LEU A 91 -8.89 11.04 -4.87
C LEU A 91 -7.43 10.68 -5.17
N LYS A 92 -7.01 10.88 -6.42
CA LYS A 92 -5.61 10.68 -6.83
C LYS A 92 -4.85 12.01 -6.74
N TYR A 93 -3.79 12.04 -5.93
CA TYR A 93 -3.02 13.26 -5.66
C TYR A 93 -1.82 13.49 -6.60
N ILE A 94 -1.21 12.40 -7.09
CA ILE A 94 0.01 12.42 -7.94
C ILE A 94 -0.14 11.41 -9.08
N HIS A 95 0.46 11.70 -10.23
CA HIS A 95 0.44 10.81 -11.39
C HIS A 95 1.70 9.95 -11.46
N ASN A 96 1.61 8.71 -11.96
CA ASN A 96 2.76 7.79 -11.98
C ASN A 96 3.88 8.23 -12.94
N MET A 97 3.58 9.15 -13.86
CA MET A 97 4.49 9.65 -14.89
C MET A 97 4.90 11.11 -14.66
N ASP A 98 4.46 11.72 -13.56
CA ASP A 98 4.72 13.13 -13.26
C ASP A 98 4.94 13.30 -11.75
N CYS A 99 6.06 13.91 -11.37
CA CYS A 99 6.37 14.20 -9.98
C CYS A 99 5.67 15.47 -9.47
N GLN A 100 4.92 16.18 -10.31
CA GLN A 100 4.16 17.36 -9.89
C GLN A 100 2.80 16.99 -9.23
N PRO A 101 2.33 17.81 -8.28
CA PRO A 101 0.96 17.72 -7.76
C PRO A 101 -0.09 17.75 -8.88
N MET A 102 -1.07 16.85 -8.84
CA MET A 102 -2.16 16.83 -9.83
C MET A 102 -3.25 17.87 -9.55
N LEU A 103 -3.30 18.42 -8.33
CA LEU A 103 -4.33 19.36 -7.89
C LEU A 103 -3.86 20.80 -8.11
N ASP A 104 -4.79 21.70 -8.45
CA ASP A 104 -4.49 23.13 -8.48
C ASP A 104 -4.27 23.67 -7.05
N PRO A 105 -3.47 24.74 -6.87
CA PRO A 105 -3.15 25.30 -5.54
C PRO A 105 -4.37 25.71 -4.69
N ASP A 106 -5.50 26.04 -5.31
CA ASP A 106 -6.74 26.43 -4.65
C ASP A 106 -7.61 25.23 -4.22
N LYS A 107 -7.23 23.99 -4.58
CA LYS A 107 -8.04 22.80 -4.29
C LYS A 107 -7.73 22.21 -2.91
N PRO A 108 -8.76 21.77 -2.16
CA PRO A 108 -8.55 20.97 -0.96
C PRO A 108 -7.68 19.76 -1.25
N GLY A 109 -6.67 19.51 -0.41
CA GLY A 109 -5.72 18.42 -0.58
C GLY A 109 -4.49 18.74 -1.43
N TYR A 110 -4.35 19.97 -1.93
CA TYR A 110 -3.13 20.40 -2.64
C TYR A 110 -1.86 20.20 -1.80
N GLU A 111 -1.90 20.51 -0.50
CA GLU A 111 -0.76 20.29 0.41
C GLU A 111 -0.42 18.80 0.59
N ILE A 112 -1.42 17.90 0.52
CA ILE A 112 -1.18 16.45 0.49
C ILE A 112 -0.48 16.06 -0.82
N ALA A 113 -0.91 16.60 -1.96
CA ALA A 113 -0.25 16.33 -3.24
C ALA A 113 1.19 16.84 -3.29
N LYS A 114 1.46 18.03 -2.73
CA LYS A 114 2.83 18.55 -2.57
C LYS A 114 3.68 17.69 -1.65
N PHE A 115 3.13 17.28 -0.51
CA PHE A 115 3.82 16.38 0.41
C PHE A 115 4.20 15.07 -0.29
N LEU A 116 3.24 14.42 -0.96
CA LEU A 116 3.48 13.17 -1.69
C LEU A 116 4.51 13.34 -2.81
N ALA A 117 4.46 14.44 -3.56
CA ALA A 117 5.48 14.77 -4.55
C ALA A 117 6.89 14.90 -3.92
N CYS A 118 7.00 15.58 -2.78
CA CYS A 118 8.26 15.73 -2.05
C CYS A 118 8.81 14.39 -1.57
N THR A 119 7.96 13.50 -1.04
CA THR A 119 8.39 12.18 -0.53
C THR A 119 8.99 11.27 -1.62
N GLN A 120 8.76 11.54 -2.91
CA GLN A 120 9.42 10.80 -4.00
C GLN A 120 10.93 11.06 -4.11
N HIS A 121 11.44 12.08 -3.40
CA HIS A 121 12.82 12.55 -3.50
C HIS A 121 13.61 12.43 -2.19
N ILE A 122 13.02 11.83 -1.16
CA ILE A 122 13.68 11.48 0.12
C ILE A 122 14.25 10.07 -0.01
#